data_AF-A0A454VXW1-F1
#
_entry.id   AF-A0A454VXW1-F1
#
_cell.length_a   1.000
_cell.length_b   1.000
_cell.length_c   1.000
_cell.angle_alpha   90.00
_cell.angle_beta   90.00
_cell.angle_gamma   90.00
#
_symmetry.space_group_name_H-M   'P 1'
#
loop_
_entity.id
_entity.type
_entity.pdbx_description
1 polymer ?
#
loop_
_entity_poly.entity_id
_entity_poly.type
_entity_poly.pdbx_seq_one_letter_code
_entity_poly.pdbx_strand_id
1 'polypeptide(L)'
;MTPTTSSGGPVPLLVLDVVGLTPRLLDHMPHLKRLGQSGSRAPLGTVLPAVTCAAQSTFLTGTYPSEHGIVGNGWYFRELGDVLLWRQHNGLVTGDKLWDAARRAHPGYTVANICWWYAMGADTDITVTPRPVYYADGRKEPDCYTRPAALHDELT
;
A
#
# COMPACT_ATOMS: atom_id res chain seq x y z
N MET A 1 -27.64 -28.44 12.34
CA MET A 1 -27.27 -27.66 11.14
C MET A 1 -25.76 -27.58 11.10
N THR A 2 -25.14 -28.42 10.28
CA THR A 2 -23.69 -28.41 10.05
C THR A 2 -23.35 -27.19 9.21
N PRO A 3 -22.34 -26.37 9.56
CA PRO A 3 -21.92 -25.27 8.70
C PRO A 3 -21.34 -25.89 7.44
N THR A 4 -21.94 -25.62 6.29
CA THR A 4 -21.34 -25.88 4.97
C THR A 4 -20.07 -25.06 4.87
N THR A 5 -18.92 -25.71 5.00
CA THR A 5 -17.63 -25.14 4.61
C THR A 5 -17.66 -24.99 3.09
N SER A 6 -17.80 -23.75 2.63
CA SER A 6 -17.63 -23.38 1.23
C SER A 6 -16.24 -23.85 0.78
N SER A 7 -16.21 -24.83 -0.12
CA SER A 7 -15.01 -25.36 -0.79
C SER A 7 -14.47 -24.42 -1.89
N GLY A 8 -14.93 -23.17 -1.95
CA GLY A 8 -14.41 -22.15 -2.84
C GLY A 8 -13.13 -21.52 -2.29
N GLY A 9 -12.19 -21.23 -3.18
CA GLY A 9 -11.04 -20.38 -2.86
C GLY A 9 -11.48 -19.02 -2.30
N PRO A 10 -10.55 -18.27 -1.70
CA PRO A 10 -10.89 -17.02 -1.04
C PRO A 10 -11.44 -16.01 -2.05
N VAL A 11 -12.43 -15.22 -1.61
CA VAL A 11 -12.98 -14.14 -2.42
C VAL A 11 -11.87 -13.11 -2.69
N PRO A 12 -11.66 -12.67 -3.95
CA PRO A 12 -10.71 -11.62 -4.24
C PRO A 12 -11.02 -10.34 -3.45
N LEU A 13 -10.02 -9.79 -2.77
CA LEU A 13 -10.13 -8.54 -2.03
C LEU A 13 -9.41 -7.42 -2.81
N LEU A 14 -10.13 -6.34 -3.10
CA LEU A 14 -9.54 -5.10 -3.60
C LEU A 14 -9.54 -4.05 -2.48
N VAL A 15 -8.34 -3.60 -2.10
CA VAL A 15 -8.17 -2.46 -1.20
C VAL A 15 -7.74 -1.26 -2.04
N LEU A 16 -8.56 -0.20 -2.02
CA LEU A 16 -8.32 1.04 -2.75
C LEU A 16 -8.03 2.16 -1.75
N ASP A 17 -6.82 2.72 -1.81
CA ASP A 17 -6.46 3.95 -1.08
C ASP A 17 -6.64 5.17 -2.00
N VAL A 18 -7.52 6.09 -1.62
CA VAL A 18 -7.76 7.35 -2.31
C VAL A 18 -7.24 8.49 -1.43
N VAL A 19 -5.99 8.87 -1.65
CA VAL A 19 -5.29 9.86 -0.83
C VAL A 19 -6.05 11.20 -0.84
N GLY A 20 -6.31 11.74 0.35
CA GLY A 20 -7.00 13.03 0.53
C GLY A 20 -8.52 12.99 0.27
N LEU A 21 -9.11 11.80 0.13
CA LEU A 21 -10.55 11.66 -0.05
C LEU A 21 -11.32 12.19 1.17
N THR A 22 -12.22 13.14 0.92
CA THR A 22 -13.19 13.62 1.92
C THR A 22 -14.61 13.25 1.48
N PRO A 23 -15.58 13.13 2.40
CA PRO A 23 -16.95 12.80 2.05
C PRO A 23 -17.57 13.76 1.01
N ARG A 24 -17.14 15.03 0.99
CA ARG A 24 -17.62 16.04 0.02
C ARG A 24 -17.21 15.72 -1.41
N LEU A 25 -16.05 15.09 -1.61
CA LEU A 25 -15.57 14.75 -2.95
C LEU A 25 -16.35 13.58 -3.57
N LEU A 26 -17.07 12.78 -2.76
CA LEU A 26 -17.87 11.66 -3.26
C LEU A 26 -19.00 12.11 -4.20
N ASP A 27 -19.44 13.36 -4.12
CA ASP A 27 -20.43 13.92 -5.04
C ASP A 27 -19.94 13.95 -6.50
N HIS A 28 -18.61 13.96 -6.71
CA HIS A 28 -17.97 13.90 -8.02
C HIS A 28 -17.52 12.48 -8.41
N MET A 29 -17.77 11.48 -7.56
CA MET A 29 -17.29 10.09 -7.75
C MET A 29 -18.46 9.10 -7.70
N PRO A 30 -19.32 9.06 -8.74
CA PRO A 30 -20.62 8.37 -8.68
C PRO A 30 -20.50 6.86 -8.38
N HIS A 31 -19.45 6.21 -8.89
CA HIS A 31 -19.20 4.79 -8.64
C HIS A 31 -18.83 4.51 -7.17
N LEU A 32 -17.92 5.32 -6.61
CA LEU A 32 -17.48 5.17 -5.23
C LEU A 32 -18.58 5.58 -4.24
N LYS A 33 -19.33 6.65 -4.57
CA LYS A 33 -20.51 7.07 -3.81
C LYS A 33 -21.55 5.95 -3.74
N ARG A 34 -21.84 5.30 -4.87
CA ARG A 34 -22.77 4.17 -4.93
C ARG A 34 -22.27 2.98 -4.10
N LEU A 35 -20.98 2.64 -4.19
CA LEU A 35 -20.37 1.56 -3.39
C LEU A 35 -20.59 1.80 -1.88
N GLY A 36 -20.31 3.01 -1.41
CA GLY A 36 -20.51 3.38 0.00
C GLY A 36 -21.98 3.49 0.43
N GLN A 37 -22.93 3.61 -0.50
CA GLN A 37 -24.38 3.63 -0.24
C GLN A 37 -24.99 2.23 -0.20
N SER A 38 -24.54 1.32 -1.08
CA SER A 38 -25.03 -0.06 -1.14
C SER A 38 -24.35 -0.97 -0.13
N GLY A 39 -23.15 -0.61 0.33
CA GLY A 39 -22.38 -1.34 1.33
C GLY A 39 -22.36 -0.65 2.69
N SER A 40 -21.25 -0.83 3.42
CA SER A 40 -20.98 -0.14 4.68
C SER A 40 -20.03 1.04 4.47
N ARG A 41 -20.17 2.06 5.32
CA ARG A 41 -19.23 3.18 5.40
C ARG A 41 -19.09 3.63 6.86
N ALA A 42 -17.88 4.04 7.23
CA ALA A 42 -17.60 4.62 8.52
C ALA A 42 -16.56 5.74 8.38
N PRO A 43 -16.60 6.79 9.22
CA PRO A 43 -15.50 7.74 9.30
C PRO A 43 -14.24 7.03 9.81
N LEU A 44 -13.10 7.31 9.18
CA LEU A 44 -11.82 6.76 9.58
C LEU A 44 -10.98 7.85 10.24
N GLY A 45 -10.65 7.66 11.52
CA GLY A 45 -9.65 8.48 12.19
C GLY A 45 -8.26 8.17 11.61
N THR A 46 -7.45 9.21 11.39
CA THR A 46 -6.09 9.03 10.87
C THR A 46 -5.08 8.86 12.01
N VAL A 47 -3.92 8.31 11.69
CA VAL A 47 -2.78 8.24 12.62
C VAL A 47 -2.10 9.59 12.74
N LEU A 48 -1.31 9.77 13.81
CA LEU A 48 -0.39 10.89 13.93
C LEU A 48 1.06 10.38 13.79
N PRO A 49 1.86 10.91 12.84
CA PRO A 49 1.55 11.98 11.89
C PRO A 49 0.70 11.52 10.69
N ALA A 50 -0.24 12.38 10.25
CA ALA A 50 -1.20 12.12 9.17
C ALA A 50 -0.59 12.33 7.77
N VAL A 51 0.49 11.61 7.49
CA VAL A 51 1.20 11.63 6.19
C VAL A 51 1.14 10.27 5.51
N THR A 52 1.20 10.25 4.18
CA THR A 52 0.91 9.07 3.35
C THR A 52 1.66 7.82 3.76
N CYS A 53 2.99 7.88 3.91
CA CYS A 53 3.80 6.71 4.26
C CYS A 53 3.40 6.08 5.61
N ALA A 54 3.10 6.91 6.62
CA ALA A 54 2.68 6.44 7.94
C ALA A 54 1.29 5.80 7.87
N ALA A 55 0.32 6.49 7.29
CA ALA A 55 -1.06 6.02 7.17
C ALA A 55 -1.17 4.72 6.34
N GLN A 56 -0.50 4.65 5.20
CA GLN A 56 -0.49 3.43 4.37
C GLN A 56 0.15 2.24 5.08
N SER A 57 1.25 2.47 5.81
CA SER A 57 1.89 1.41 6.59
C SER A 57 0.96 0.90 7.70
N THR A 58 0.23 1.80 8.37
CA THR A 58 -0.83 1.43 9.34
C THR A 58 -1.92 0.59 8.67
N PHE A 59 -2.42 0.97 7.49
CA PHE A 59 -3.45 0.18 6.80
C PHE A 59 -2.96 -1.21 6.40
N LEU A 60 -1.71 -1.33 5.95
CA LEU A 60 -1.13 -2.59 5.49
C LEU A 60 -0.70 -3.53 6.64
N THR A 61 -0.45 -2.99 7.83
CA THR A 61 0.02 -3.77 9.00
C THR A 61 -1.06 -3.97 10.06
N GLY A 62 -2.05 -3.07 10.12
CA GLY A 62 -3.00 -3.01 11.22
C GLY A 62 -2.43 -2.44 12.53
N THR A 63 -1.19 -1.92 12.53
CA THR A 63 -0.52 -1.41 13.73
C THR A 63 -0.24 0.10 13.61
N TYR A 64 0.12 0.75 14.72
CA TYR A 64 0.43 2.19 14.73
C TYR A 64 1.90 2.48 14.36
N PRO A 65 2.26 3.74 14.02
CA PRO A 65 3.64 4.14 13.73
C PRO A 65 4.68 3.76 14.80
N SER A 66 4.27 3.69 16.06
CA SER A 66 5.10 3.22 17.17
C SER A 66 5.51 1.74 17.07
N GLU A 67 4.80 0.94 16.28
CA GLU A 67 5.02 -0.49 16.10
C GLU A 67 5.63 -0.83 14.73
N HIS A 68 5.05 -0.32 13.63
CA HIS A 68 5.60 -0.58 12.29
C HIS A 68 6.79 0.32 11.91
N GLY A 69 7.10 1.33 12.74
CA GLY A 69 8.31 2.16 12.64
C GLY A 69 8.27 3.28 11.59
N ILE A 70 7.20 3.36 10.78
CA ILE A 70 7.09 4.36 9.72
C ILE A 70 6.38 5.60 10.25
N VAL A 71 7.16 6.65 10.49
CA VAL A 71 6.69 7.94 11.04
C VAL A 71 6.58 9.04 10.00
N GLY A 72 6.87 8.76 8.73
CA GLY A 72 6.75 9.75 7.66
C GLY A 72 7.38 9.30 6.35
N ASN A 73 7.50 10.22 5.41
CA ASN A 73 8.10 9.93 4.10
C ASN A 73 9.63 9.76 4.18
N GLY A 74 10.23 10.10 5.31
CA GLY A 74 11.64 9.89 5.61
C GLY A 74 12.02 10.54 6.93
N TRP A 75 13.24 10.25 7.36
CA TRP A 75 13.78 10.68 8.64
C TRP A 75 15.31 10.63 8.61
N TYR A 76 15.92 11.03 9.71
CA TYR A 76 17.36 10.93 9.91
C TYR A 76 17.76 9.50 10.29
N PHE A 77 18.60 8.86 9.47
CA PHE A 77 19.16 7.54 9.73
C PHE A 77 20.48 7.72 10.49
N ARG A 78 20.45 7.48 11.81
CA ARG A 78 21.59 7.76 12.71
C ARG A 78 22.83 6.95 12.35
N GLU A 79 22.63 5.73 11.86
CA GLU A 79 23.67 4.80 11.47
C GLU A 79 24.46 5.29 10.24
N LEU A 80 23.82 6.15 9.43
CA LEU A 80 24.40 6.73 8.22
C LEU A 80 24.80 8.20 8.41
N GLY A 81 24.22 8.87 9.39
CA GLY A 81 24.42 10.29 9.60
C GLY A 81 23.64 11.19 8.63
N ASP A 82 22.63 10.65 7.95
CA ASP A 82 21.96 11.32 6.82
C ASP A 82 20.43 11.36 6.94
N VAL A 83 19.82 12.43 6.42
CA VAL A 83 18.38 12.51 6.20
C VAL A 83 18.04 11.86 4.87
N LEU A 84 17.22 10.82 4.91
CA LEU A 84 16.84 10.07 3.71
C LEU A 84 15.33 10.08 3.57
N LEU A 85 14.89 10.54 2.40
CA LEU A 85 13.48 10.65 2.05
C LEU A 85 13.11 9.62 0.98
N TRP A 86 11.85 9.19 0.99
CA TRP A 86 11.24 8.29 0.01
C TRP A 86 12.02 7.00 -0.20
N ARG A 87 12.54 6.42 0.90
CA ARG A 87 13.05 5.05 0.86
C ARG A 87 11.88 4.10 0.55
N GLN A 88 12.12 3.15 -0.35
CA GLN A 88 11.06 2.32 -0.94
C GLN A 88 11.10 0.85 -0.51
N HIS A 89 12.11 0.43 0.26
CA HIS A 89 12.27 -0.98 0.62
C HIS A 89 11.25 -1.40 1.68
N ASN A 90 10.52 -2.51 1.46
CA ASN A 90 9.46 -2.99 2.35
C ASN A 90 9.99 -3.41 3.73
N GLY A 91 11.22 -3.90 3.80
CA GLY A 91 11.89 -4.26 5.06
C GLY A 91 12.08 -3.10 6.05
N LEU A 92 11.83 -1.85 5.66
CA LEU A 92 11.75 -0.73 6.59
C LEU A 92 10.47 -0.75 7.44
N VAL A 93 9.41 -1.39 6.95
CA VAL A 93 8.13 -1.48 7.64
C VAL A 93 8.13 -2.75 8.49
N THR A 94 8.18 -2.61 9.80
CA THR A 94 8.17 -3.75 10.73
C THR A 94 6.77 -4.36 10.85
N GLY A 95 6.70 -5.61 11.32
CA GLY A 95 5.45 -6.32 11.61
C GLY A 95 4.84 -7.05 10.43
N ASP A 96 3.82 -7.86 10.73
CA ASP A 96 3.04 -8.58 9.73
C ASP A 96 2.32 -7.63 8.78
N LYS A 97 2.23 -8.03 7.52
CA LYS A 97 1.49 -7.34 6.48
C LYS A 97 0.18 -8.08 6.18
N LEU A 98 -0.75 -7.38 5.54
CA LEU A 98 -2.05 -7.93 5.15
C LEU A 98 -1.91 -9.23 4.34
N TRP A 99 -0.91 -9.29 3.45
CA TRP A 99 -0.64 -10.49 2.65
C TRP A 99 -0.07 -11.65 3.45
N ASP A 100 0.70 -11.40 4.51
CA ASP A 100 1.19 -12.45 5.42
C ASP A 100 0.02 -13.10 6.14
N ALA A 101 -0.92 -12.29 6.64
CA ALA A 101 -2.16 -12.77 7.24
C ALA A 101 -3.02 -13.54 6.24
N ALA A 102 -3.19 -13.02 5.02
CA ALA A 102 -3.96 -13.67 3.97
C ALA A 102 -3.37 -15.04 3.60
N ARG A 103 -2.05 -15.15 3.44
CA ARG A 103 -1.36 -16.41 3.10
C ARG A 103 -1.35 -17.43 4.23
N ARG A 104 -1.36 -16.99 5.50
CA ARG A 104 -1.57 -17.90 6.64
C ARG A 104 -2.98 -18.51 6.64
N ALA A 105 -4.00 -17.70 6.33
CA ALA A 105 -5.38 -18.17 6.26
C ALA A 105 -5.64 -19.02 4.99
N HIS A 106 -5.01 -18.64 3.89
CA HIS A 106 -5.16 -19.25 2.57
C HIS A 106 -3.78 -19.45 1.92
N PRO A 107 -3.12 -20.59 2.16
CA PRO A 107 -1.85 -20.89 1.53
C PRO A 107 -1.93 -20.78 0.00
N GLY A 108 -1.00 -20.05 -0.61
CA GLY A 108 -1.01 -19.76 -2.05
C GLY A 108 -1.84 -18.53 -2.47
N TYR A 109 -2.32 -17.71 -1.53
CA TYR A 109 -2.98 -16.44 -1.86
C TYR A 109 -2.06 -15.52 -2.65
N THR A 110 -2.53 -15.07 -3.81
CA THR A 110 -1.79 -14.16 -4.69
C THR A 110 -2.13 -12.70 -4.41
N VAL A 111 -1.13 -11.83 -4.47
CA VAL A 111 -1.25 -10.41 -4.10
C VAL A 111 -0.62 -9.51 -5.16
N ALA A 112 -1.37 -8.50 -5.60
CA ALA A 112 -0.84 -7.40 -6.39
C ALA A 112 -0.78 -6.13 -5.53
N ASN A 113 0.41 -5.56 -5.36
CA ASN A 113 0.59 -4.25 -4.76
C ASN A 113 0.88 -3.20 -5.83
N ILE A 114 -0.09 -2.32 -6.07
CA ILE A 114 -0.02 -1.29 -7.10
C ILE A 114 0.00 0.08 -6.42
N CYS A 115 1.14 0.75 -6.52
CA CYS A 115 1.41 2.11 -6.07
C CYS A 115 1.30 2.39 -4.56
N TRP A 116 1.20 1.36 -3.70
CA TRP A 116 1.40 1.58 -2.26
C TRP A 116 2.89 1.81 -1.96
N TRP A 117 3.18 2.61 -0.94
CA TRP A 117 4.55 2.92 -0.53
C TRP A 117 5.24 1.73 0.13
N TYR A 118 6.58 1.77 0.12
CA TYR A 118 7.44 0.69 0.61
C TYR A 118 7.21 -0.64 -0.10
N ALA A 119 6.93 -0.61 -1.40
CA ALA A 119 6.59 -1.81 -2.16
C ALA A 119 7.81 -2.60 -2.67
N MET A 120 8.98 -1.98 -2.79
CA MET A 120 10.17 -2.67 -3.31
C MET A 120 10.62 -3.75 -2.33
N GLY A 121 10.77 -4.98 -2.80
CA GLY A 121 11.12 -6.13 -1.95
C GLY A 121 9.98 -6.64 -1.06
N ALA A 122 8.76 -6.13 -1.22
CA ALA A 122 7.59 -6.71 -0.56
C ALA A 122 7.32 -8.13 -1.11
N ASP A 123 6.92 -9.05 -0.23
CA ASP A 123 6.53 -10.41 -0.59
C ASP A 123 5.14 -10.45 -1.22
N THR A 124 4.99 -9.87 -2.41
CA THR A 124 3.76 -9.91 -3.22
C THR A 124 3.98 -10.74 -4.49
N ASP A 125 3.01 -10.92 -5.35
CA ASP A 125 3.17 -11.62 -6.63
C ASP A 125 3.41 -10.62 -7.75
N ILE A 126 2.69 -9.49 -7.69
CA ILE A 126 2.83 -8.37 -8.61
C ILE A 126 3.13 -7.11 -7.79
N THR A 127 4.09 -6.31 -8.26
CA THR A 127 4.38 -5.00 -7.71
C THR A 127 4.47 -4.00 -8.86
N VAL A 128 3.86 -2.83 -8.70
CA VAL A 128 4.11 -1.66 -9.53
C VAL A 128 4.23 -0.48 -8.59
N THR A 129 5.32 0.28 -8.62
CA THR A 129 5.47 1.46 -7.76
C THR A 129 6.25 2.57 -8.47
N PRO A 130 5.90 3.86 -8.28
CA PRO A 130 6.63 4.94 -8.91
C PRO A 130 8.12 4.92 -8.54
N ARG A 131 8.98 4.97 -9.56
CA ARG A 131 10.43 5.01 -9.43
C ARG A 131 11.02 5.99 -10.44
N PRO A 132 10.80 7.30 -10.29
CA PRO A 132 11.27 8.28 -11.26
C PRO A 132 12.80 8.27 -11.41
N VAL A 133 13.27 8.54 -12.62
CA VAL A 133 14.69 8.74 -12.91
C VAL A 133 15.03 10.20 -12.66
N TYR A 134 16.05 10.43 -11.83
CA TYR A 134 16.56 11.77 -11.52
C TYR A 134 17.90 11.97 -12.22
N TYR A 135 17.96 12.98 -13.09
CA TYR A 135 19.15 13.33 -13.84
C TYR A 135 19.99 14.36 -13.09
N ALA A 136 21.30 14.41 -13.38
CA ALA A 136 22.22 15.36 -12.76
C ALA A 136 21.88 16.83 -13.09
N ASP A 137 21.17 17.08 -14.19
CA ASP A 137 20.67 18.40 -14.60
C ASP A 137 19.37 18.82 -13.88
N GLY A 138 18.87 17.99 -12.95
CA GLY A 138 17.65 18.24 -12.20
C GLY A 138 16.36 17.81 -12.94
N ARG A 139 16.44 17.28 -14.17
CA ARG A 139 15.27 16.67 -14.81
C ARG A 139 14.80 15.46 -14.02
N LYS A 140 13.49 15.23 -14.11
CA LYS A 140 12.81 14.07 -13.56
C LYS A 140 11.97 13.44 -14.66
N GLU A 141 12.30 12.21 -15.04
CA GLU A 141 11.48 11.44 -15.98
C GLU A 141 10.55 10.50 -15.20
N PRO A 142 9.26 10.41 -15.60
CA PRO A 142 8.36 9.41 -15.04
C PRO A 142 8.89 8.02 -15.34
N ASP A 143 8.93 7.18 -14.33
CA ASP A 143 9.33 5.79 -14.45
C ASP A 143 8.75 4.99 -13.27
N CYS A 144 8.73 3.67 -13.38
CA CYS A 144 8.20 2.77 -12.37
C CYS A 144 9.09 1.55 -12.15
N TYR A 145 9.06 1.04 -10.93
CA TYR A 145 9.58 -0.27 -10.61
C TYR A 145 8.44 -1.27 -10.72
N THR A 146 8.66 -2.37 -11.45
CA THR A 146 7.71 -3.46 -11.55
C THR A 146 8.32 -4.79 -11.11
N ARG A 147 7.44 -5.69 -10.66
CA ARG A 147 7.71 -7.11 -10.50
C ARG A 147 6.48 -7.87 -10.98
N PRO A 148 6.59 -8.82 -11.92
CA PRO A 148 7.80 -9.17 -12.68
C PRO A 148 8.30 -8.00 -13.56
N ALA A 149 9.61 -7.98 -13.85
CA ALA A 149 10.24 -6.86 -14.57
C ALA A 149 9.67 -6.64 -15.98
N ALA A 150 9.25 -7.70 -16.68
CA ALA A 150 8.63 -7.61 -18.00
C ALA A 150 7.34 -6.75 -18.03
N LEU A 151 6.69 -6.55 -16.88
CA LEU A 151 5.53 -5.66 -16.78
C LEU A 151 5.93 -4.19 -16.95
N HIS A 152 7.21 -3.84 -16.79
CA HIS A 152 7.70 -2.49 -17.07
C HIS A 152 7.51 -2.14 -18.55
N ASP A 153 8.00 -3.01 -19.44
CA ASP A 153 7.93 -2.82 -20.90
C ASP A 153 6.50 -2.71 -21.45
N GLU A 154 5.51 -3.31 -20.77
CA GLU A 154 4.09 -3.22 -21.15
C GLU A 154 3.43 -1.91 -20.68
N LEU A 155 3.95 -1.29 -19.62
CA LEU A 155 3.35 -0.13 -18.96
C LEU A 155 4.00 1.21 -19.35
N THR A 156 5.14 1.19 -20.05
CA THR A 156 5.90 2.38 -20.48
C THR A 156 6.12 2.40 -21.98
#